data_AF-A0A1H5T5G5-F1
#
_entry.id   AF-A0A1H5T5G5-F1
#
_cell.length_a   1.000
_cell.length_b   1.000
_cell.length_c   1.000
_cell.angle_alpha   90.00
_cell.angle_beta   90.00
_cell.angle_gamma   90.00
#
_symmetry.space_group_name_H-M   'P 1'
#
loop_
_entity.id
_entity.type
_entity.pdbx_description
1 polymer ?
#
loop_
_entity_poly.entity_id
_entity_poly.type
_entity_poly.pdbx_seq_one_letter_code
_entity_poly.pdbx_strand_id
1 'polypeptide(L)' 'MKNIGVYYFAILLPFPLLIWSAFFDPVIFSFLLISYYLYRGFTDGQRLIDLKLLESNKIYLAFIPFWTSRFFGKLYFG' A
#
# COMPACT_ATOMS: atom_id res chain seq x y z
N MET A 1 -7.00 -5.69 8.07
CA MET A 1 -7.73 -4.48 7.63
C MET A 1 -9.09 -4.83 7.03
N LYS A 2 -9.99 -5.43 7.84
CA LYS A 2 -11.40 -5.62 7.45
C LYS A 2 -12.16 -4.30 7.38
N ASN A 3 -11.83 -3.36 8.26
CA ASN A 3 -12.39 -2.01 8.22
C ASN A 3 -11.73 -1.20 7.09
N ILE A 4 -12.56 -0.60 6.24
CA ILE A 4 -12.12 0.21 5.11
C ILE A 4 -11.48 1.54 5.52
N GLY A 5 -11.93 2.15 6.61
CA GLY A 5 -11.34 3.38 7.15
C GLY A 5 -9.89 3.18 7.60
N VAL A 6 -9.60 2.05 8.26
CA VAL A 6 -8.22 1.70 8.66
C VAL A 6 -7.32 1.54 7.44
N TYR A 7 -7.84 0.94 6.36
CA TYR A 7 -7.09 0.79 5.12
C TYR A 7 -6.79 2.13 4.44
N TYR A 8 -7.79 3.01 4.33
CA TYR A 8 -7.57 4.35 3.77
C TYR A 8 -6.58 5.16 4.61
N PHE A 9 -6.69 5.09 5.93
CA PHE A 9 -5.76 5.77 6.82
C PHE A 9 -4.32 5.25 6.64
N ALA A 10 -4.14 3.93 6.57
CA ALA A 10 -2.84 3.31 6.31
C ALA A 10 -2.24 3.81 4.99
N ILE A 11 -3.02 3.85 3.91
CA ILE A 11 -2.56 4.34 2.60
C ILE A 11 -2.13 5.81 2.63
N LEU A 12 -2.90 6.65 3.30
CA LEU A 12 -2.69 8.10 3.30
C LEU A 12 -1.64 8.55 4.32
N LEU A 13 -1.35 7.75 5.35
CA LEU A 13 -0.39 8.07 6.41
C LEU A 13 1.00 8.51 5.90
N PRO A 14 1.57 7.91 4.84
CA PRO A 14 2.89 8.32 4.32
C PRO A 14 2.87 9.61 3.49
N PHE A 15 1.70 10.08 3.04
CA PHE A 15 1.59 11.21 2.10
C PHE A 15 2.13 12.53 2.68
N PRO A 16 1.80 12.94 3.92
CA PRO A 16 2.36 14.16 4.49
C PRO A 16 3.90 14.17 4.48
N LEU A 17 4.53 13.02 4.75
CA LEU A 17 5.99 12.90 4.77
C LEU A 17 6.58 12.95 3.35
N LEU A 18 5.93 12.30 2.38
CA LEU A 18 6.31 12.38 0.96
C LEU A 18 6.22 13.81 0.43
N ILE A 19 5.08 14.48 0.67
CA ILE A 19 4.84 15.86 0.25
C ILE A 19 5.88 16.78 0.88
N TRP A 20 6.11 16.66 2.19
CA TRP A 20 7.16 17.40 2.86
C TRP A 20 8.51 17.18 2.17
N SER A 21 8.98 15.94 2.06
CA SER A 21 10.30 15.66 1.47
C SER A 21 10.48 16.18 0.04
N ALA A 22 9.42 16.21 -0.77
CA ALA A 22 9.45 16.70 -2.14
C ALA A 22 9.86 18.18 -2.27
N PHE A 23 9.64 18.99 -1.22
CA PHE A 23 10.01 20.42 -1.22
C PHE A 23 11.41 20.70 -0.62
N PHE A 24 12.02 19.72 0.06
CA PHE A 24 13.25 19.95 0.83
C PHE A 24 14.46 19.19 0.29
N ASP A 25 14.31 17.90 -0.04
CA ASP A 25 15.44 17.06 -0.43
C ASP A 25 15.00 15.93 -1.40
N PRO A 26 15.52 15.92 -2.65
CA PRO A 26 15.15 14.93 -3.65
C PRO A 26 15.66 13.51 -3.33
N VAL A 27 16.76 13.37 -2.58
CA VAL A 27 17.29 12.06 -2.14
C VAL A 27 16.38 11.46 -1.07
N ILE A 28 15.99 12.26 -0.08
CA ILE A 28 15.03 11.83 0.96
C ILE A 28 13.69 11.47 0.30
N PHE A 29 13.20 12.31 -0.62
CA PHE A 29 11.97 12.03 -1.36
C PHE A 29 12.05 10.69 -2.10
N SER A 30 13.13 10.45 -2.85
CA SER A 30 13.32 9.21 -3.60
C SER A 30 13.35 7.97 -2.69
N PHE A 31 14.05 8.07 -1.57
CA PHE A 31 14.09 7.00 -0.57
C PHE A 31 12.71 6.72 0.04
N LEU A 32 11.97 7.77 0.41
CA LEU A 32 10.61 7.64 0.95
C LEU A 32 9.63 7.10 -0.10
N LEU A 33 9.78 7.46 -1.37
CA LEU A 33 8.93 6.98 -2.45
C LEU A 33 9.10 5.46 -2.64
N ILE A 34 10.34 4.98 -2.65
CA ILE A 34 10.63 3.53 -2.74
C ILE A 34 10.11 2.81 -1.49
N SER A 35 10.33 3.38 -0.31
CA SER A 35 9.82 2.83 0.96
C SER A 35 8.29 2.76 0.97
N TYR A 36 7.63 3.79 0.44
CA TYR A 36 6.19 3.83 0.29
C TYR A 36 5.67 2.75 -0.66
N TYR A 37 6.36 2.49 -1.78
CA TYR A 37 6.00 1.39 -2.68
C TYR A 37 5.99 0.02 -1.97
N LEU A 38 7.02 -0.27 -1.17
CA LEU A 38 7.08 -1.49 -0.38
C LEU A 38 5.98 -1.54 0.68
N TYR A 39 5.80 -0.46 1.44
CA TYR A 39 4.73 -0.32 2.41
C TYR A 39 3.34 -0.53 1.79
N ARG A 40 3.14 -0.01 0.57
CA ARG A 40 1.91 -0.16 -0.19
C ARG A 40 1.64 -1.62 -0.57
N GLY A 41 2.67 -2.34 -1.03
CA GLY A 41 2.59 -3.78 -1.31
C GLY A 41 2.18 -4.58 -0.07
N PHE A 42 2.79 -4.31 1.08
CA PHE A 42 2.39 -4.94 2.35
C PHE A 42 0.96 -4.60 2.74
N THR A 43 0.56 -3.33 2.64
CA THR A 43 -0.77 -2.86 3.07
C THR A 43 -1.87 -3.48 2.23
N ASP A 44 -1.70 -3.50 0.90
CA ASP A 44 -2.65 -4.13 -0.02
C ASP A 44 -2.66 -5.65 0.16
N GLY A 45 -1.50 -6.29 0.26
CA GLY A 45 -1.38 -7.74 0.49
C GLY A 45 -2.07 -8.18 1.77
N GLN A 46 -1.81 -7.48 2.88
CA GLN A 46 -2.44 -7.76 4.17
C GLN A 46 -3.95 -7.62 4.10
N ARG A 47 -4.47 -6.57 3.43
CA ARG A 47 -5.92 -6.42 3.24
C ARG A 47 -6.51 -7.56 2.42
N LEU A 48 -5.86 -7.99 1.34
CA LEU A 48 -6.34 -9.13 0.54
C LEU A 48 -6.37 -10.43 1.34
N ILE A 49 -5.38 -10.65 2.22
CA ILE A 49 -5.34 -11.78 3.14
C ILE A 49 -6.53 -11.71 4.11
N ASP A 50 -6.79 -10.54 4.69
CA ASP A 50 -7.91 -10.33 5.61
C ASP A 50 -9.29 -10.49 4.96
N LEU A 51 -9.37 -10.22 3.65
CA LEU A 51 -10.54 -10.47 2.81
C LEU A 51 -10.62 -11.93 2.29
N LYS A 52 -9.65 -12.79 2.63
CA LYS A 52 -9.51 -14.18 2.14
C LYS A 52 -9.39 -14.29 0.62
N LEU A 53 -8.90 -13.24 -0.03
CA LEU A 53 -8.64 -13.19 -1.49
C LEU A 53 -7.19 -13.58 -1.83
N LEU A 54 -6.33 -13.63 -0.82
CA LEU A 54 -4.92 -13.99 -0.93
C LEU A 54 -4.52 -14.87 0.24
N GLU A 55 -3.76 -15.93 -0.01
CA GLU A 55 -3.15 -16.75 1.04
C GLU A 55 -1.91 -16.04 1.60
N SER A 56 -1.64 -16.17 2.90
CA SER A 56 -0.52 -15.47 3.56
C SER A 56 0.85 -15.82 2.97
N ASN A 57 1.04 -17.04 2.47
CA ASN A 57 2.27 -17.47 1.79
C ASN A 57 2.49 -16.79 0.42
N LYS A 58 1.46 -16.15 -0.15
CA LYS A 58 1.48 -15.49 -1.46
C LYS A 58 1.52 -13.96 -1.35
N ILE A 59 1.84 -13.41 -0.18
CA ILE A 59 1.92 -11.94 0.04
C ILE A 59 2.91 -11.25 -0.90
N TYR A 60 3.97 -11.95 -1.31
CA TYR A 60 4.97 -11.44 -2.26
C TYR A 60 4.35 -11.00 -3.60
N LEU A 61 3.19 -11.57 -3.98
CA LEU A 61 2.48 -11.19 -5.19
C LEU A 61 1.96 -9.75 -5.14
N ALA A 62 1.71 -9.21 -3.94
CA ALA A 62 1.25 -7.84 -3.77
C ALA A 62 2.34 -6.78 -4.07
N PHE A 63 3.61 -7.21 -4.17
CA PHE A 63 4.74 -6.34 -4.56
C PHE A 63 4.97 -6.33 -6.07
N ILE A 64 4.30 -7.20 -6.81
CA ILE A 64 4.38 -7.21 -8.27
C ILE A 64 3.56 -6.02 -8.78
N PRO A 65 4.17 -5.11 -9.57
CA PRO A 65 3.45 -4.00 -10.16
C PRO A 65 2.15 -4.46 -10.83
N PHE A 66 1.05 -3.73 -10.60
CA PHE A 66 -0.28 -3.97 -11.18
C PHE A 66 -0.98 -5.28 -10.81
N TRP A 67 -0.34 -6.20 -10.06
CA TRP A 67 -0.95 -7.47 -9.70
C TRP A 67 -2.18 -7.30 -8.80
N THR A 68 -2.13 -6.34 -7.87
CA THR A 68 -3.24 -6.02 -6.95
C THR A 68 -4.41 -5.32 -7.65
N SER A 69 -4.20 -4.73 -8.84
CA SER A 69 -5.23 -3.98 -9.58
C SER A 69 -6.45 -4.84 -9.95
N ARG A 70 -6.27 -6.16 -10.13
CA ARG A 70 -7.39 -7.08 -10.35
C ARG A 70 -8.34 -7.22 -9.17
N PHE A 71 -7.92 -6.79 -7.99
CA PHE A 71 -8.72 -6.73 -6.77
C PHE A 71 -9.13 -5.30 -6.41
N PHE A 72 -8.99 -4.32 -7.30
CA PHE A 72 -9.31 -2.92 -7.02
C PHE A 72 -10.68 -2.74 -6.37
N GLY A 73 -11.73 -3.35 -6.93
CA GLY A 73 -13.08 -3.30 -6.36
C GLY A 73 -13.12 -3.75 -4.89
N LYS A 74 -12.42 -4.83 -4.57
CA LYS A 74 -12.37 -5.43 -3.23
C LYS A 74 -11.49 -4.64 -2.26
N LEU A 75 -10.37 -4.11 -2.76
CA LEU A 75 -9.49 -3.26 -1.98
C LEU A 75 -10.21 -1.95 -1.59
N TYR A 76 -10.92 -1.30 -2.49
CA TYR A 76 -11.46 0.04 -2.27
C TYR A 76 -12.96 0.11 -1.95
N PHE A 77 -13.73 -0.97 -2.09
CA PHE A 77 -15.19 -0.93 -1.85
C PHE A 77 -15.75 -2.10 -1.01
N GLY A 78 -14.98 -3.18 -0.79
CA GLY A 78 -15.43 -4.35 0.00
C GLY A 78 -15.78 -5.58 -0.82
#